data_AF-A0A7S4D0K6-F1
#
_entry.id   AF-A0A7S4D0K6-F1
#
_cell.length_a   1.000
_cell.length_b   1.000
_cell.length_c   1.000
_cell.angle_alpha   90.00
_cell.angle_beta   90.00
_cell.angle_gamma   90.00
#
_symmetry.space_group_name_H-M   'P 1'
#
loop_
_entity.id
_entity.type
_entity.pdbx_description
1 polymer ?
#
loop_
_entity_poly.entity_id
_entity_poly.type
_entity_poly.pdbx_seq_one_letter_code
_entity_poly.pdbx_strand_id
1 'polypeptide(L)'
;FFRTATSWLDMVEASLAVSLMLLGSVAFVFTLIYMLNSPDNDMRHYTWNVVSSAIQIFMAIILQDASTAIIKCYILPADAEPLLVNSLYFGLLLGWHTVLHFVLAVTCGVHCRKPKCPRSMALNLKCWAVTYGMASAGMGKLAWSTLQDLFQDNLMAAALLPLAAFGAFWGMFYCFTSLR
;
A
#
# COMPACT_ATOMS: atom_id res chain seq x y z
N PHE A 1 -7.46 46.25 -9.76
CA PHE A 1 -7.14 46.63 -8.37
C PHE A 1 -7.71 45.64 -7.33
N PHE A 2 -9.01 45.30 -7.36
CA PHE A 2 -9.56 44.28 -6.44
C PHE A 2 -9.03 42.84 -6.70
N ARG A 3 -8.75 42.49 -7.95
CA ARG A 3 -8.20 41.17 -8.35
C ARG A 3 -6.74 40.94 -7.95
N THR A 4 -5.99 42.02 -7.75
CA THR A 4 -4.59 41.95 -7.29
C THR A 4 -4.53 41.78 -5.78
N ALA A 5 -5.41 42.44 -5.02
CA ALA A 5 -5.46 42.30 -3.56
C ALA A 5 -5.79 40.86 -3.09
N THR A 6 -6.69 40.17 -3.81
CA THR A 6 -7.02 38.76 -3.55
C THR A 6 -5.83 37.84 -3.82
N SER A 7 -5.10 38.03 -4.93
CA SER A 7 -3.90 37.22 -5.21
C SER A 7 -2.77 37.37 -4.18
N TRP A 8 -2.64 38.53 -3.53
CA TRP A 8 -1.65 38.72 -2.46
C TRP A 8 -2.04 38.00 -1.18
N LEU A 9 -3.34 37.99 -0.83
CA LEU A 9 -3.87 37.22 0.28
C LEU A 9 -3.64 35.72 0.07
N ASP A 10 -3.94 35.20 -1.13
CA ASP A 10 -3.72 33.79 -1.48
C ASP A 10 -2.25 33.38 -1.32
N MET A 11 -1.31 34.26 -1.73
CA MET A 11 0.13 34.01 -1.58
C MET A 11 0.59 34.01 -0.12
N VAL A 12 0.05 34.90 0.72
CA VAL A 12 0.39 34.95 2.15
C VAL A 12 -0.16 33.73 2.88
N GLU A 13 -1.39 33.33 2.59
CA GLU A 13 -2.01 32.13 3.17
C GLU A 13 -1.26 30.86 2.78
N ALA A 14 -0.87 30.73 1.50
CA ALA A 14 -0.04 29.61 1.05
C ALA A 14 1.32 29.56 1.76
N SER A 15 1.99 30.71 1.90
CA SER A 15 3.30 30.80 2.54
C SER A 15 3.23 30.45 4.04
N LEU A 16 2.15 30.91 4.71
CA LEU A 16 1.89 30.57 6.11
C LEU A 16 1.62 29.07 6.26
N ALA A 17 0.81 28.48 5.38
CA ALA A 17 0.52 27.05 5.40
C ALA A 17 1.78 26.20 5.23
N VAL A 18 2.63 26.53 4.24
CA VAL A 18 3.91 25.83 4.02
C VAL A 18 4.83 25.96 5.24
N SER A 19 4.92 27.15 5.82
CA SER A 19 5.74 27.40 7.01
C SER A 19 5.27 26.58 8.21
N LEU A 20 3.95 26.49 8.44
CA LEU A 20 3.37 25.68 9.51
C LEU A 20 3.56 24.19 9.26
N MET A 21 3.44 23.71 8.02
CA MET A 21 3.70 22.31 7.67
C MET A 21 5.17 21.94 7.90
N LEU A 22 6.11 22.81 7.51
CA LEU A 22 7.54 22.61 7.77
C LEU A 22 7.83 22.59 9.27
N LEU A 23 7.32 23.57 10.03
CA LEU A 23 7.51 23.62 11.48
C LEU A 23 6.93 22.38 12.17
N GLY A 24 5.73 21.95 11.78
CA GLY A 24 5.09 20.74 12.26
C GLY A 24 5.91 19.49 11.95
N SER A 25 6.47 19.38 10.74
CA SER A 25 7.31 18.24 10.35
C SER A 25 8.59 18.15 11.19
N VAL A 26 9.26 19.29 11.44
CA VAL A 26 10.48 19.36 12.24
C VAL A 26 10.18 19.02 13.70
N ALA A 27 9.13 19.62 14.27
CA ALA A 27 8.69 19.32 15.63
C ALA A 27 8.33 17.84 15.81
N PHE A 28 7.65 17.25 14.82
CA PHE A 28 7.34 15.82 14.80
C PHE A 28 8.59 14.94 14.78
N VAL A 29 9.57 15.24 13.93
CA VAL A 29 10.84 14.48 13.86
C VAL A 29 11.62 14.59 15.16
N PHE A 30 11.74 15.79 15.75
CA PHE A 30 12.39 15.95 17.06
C PHE A 30 11.66 15.19 18.18
N THR A 31 10.32 15.22 18.19
CA THR A 31 9.52 14.46 19.17
C THR A 31 9.76 12.96 19.02
N LEU A 32 9.83 12.46 17.78
CA LEU A 32 10.11 11.05 17.48
C LEU A 32 11.51 10.65 17.95
N ILE A 33 12.54 11.46 17.69
CA ILE A 33 13.92 11.23 18.17
C ILE A 33 13.96 11.21 19.71
N TYR A 34 13.23 12.11 20.37
CA TYR A 34 13.13 12.12 21.83
C TYR A 34 12.48 10.85 22.37
N MET A 35 11.37 10.41 21.76
CA MET A 35 10.68 9.18 22.17
C MET A 35 11.53 7.92 21.94
N LEU A 36 12.29 7.87 20.84
CA LEU A 36 13.19 6.75 20.54
C LEU A 36 14.37 6.66 21.53
N ASN A 37 14.82 7.80 22.07
CA ASN A 37 15.92 7.89 23.03
C ASN A 37 15.45 8.00 24.48
N SER A 38 14.18 7.66 24.77
CA SER A 38 13.65 7.67 26.13
C SER A 38 14.47 6.76 27.07
N PRO A 39 14.68 7.17 28.34
CA PRO A 39 15.24 6.28 29.36
C PRO A 39 14.29 5.12 29.68
N ASP A 40 12.98 5.28 29.44
CA ASP A 40 12.00 4.21 29.60
C ASP A 40 12.05 3.22 28.43
N ASN A 41 12.37 1.97 28.78
CA ASN A 41 12.46 0.85 27.84
C ASN A 41 11.13 0.58 27.11
N ASP A 42 10.00 0.74 27.80
CA ASP A 42 8.68 0.42 27.22
C ASP A 42 8.30 1.46 26.17
N MET A 43 8.46 2.75 26.50
CA MET A 43 8.22 3.85 25.56
C MET A 43 9.07 3.70 24.31
N ARG A 44 10.35 3.34 24.47
CA ARG A 44 11.26 3.08 23.34
C ARG A 44 10.78 1.91 22.49
N HIS A 45 10.38 0.80 23.11
CA HIS A 45 9.93 -0.38 22.38
C HIS A 45 8.67 -0.10 21.54
N TYR A 46 7.66 0.55 22.12
CA TYR A 46 6.45 0.92 21.39
C TYR A 46 6.74 1.92 20.28
N THR A 47 7.61 2.91 20.53
CA THR A 47 8.02 3.88 19.51
C THR A 47 8.69 3.19 18.32
N TRP A 48 9.63 2.26 18.55
CA TRP A 48 10.26 1.48 17.48
C TRP A 48 9.24 0.64 16.70
N ASN A 49 8.25 0.05 17.38
CA ASN A 49 7.20 -0.72 16.71
C ASN A 49 6.33 0.15 15.80
N VAL A 50 5.94 1.34 16.26
CA VAL A 50 5.15 2.30 15.47
C VAL A 50 5.95 2.80 14.26
N VAL A 51 7.21 3.18 14.47
CA VAL A 51 8.11 3.63 13.40
C VAL A 51 8.32 2.53 12.36
N SER A 52 8.59 1.30 12.80
CA SER A 52 8.74 0.16 11.90
C SER A 52 7.47 -0.10 11.08
N SER A 53 6.28 0.04 11.70
CA SER A 53 5.01 -0.11 10.99
C SER A 53 4.78 0.99 9.97
N ALA A 54 5.13 2.24 10.29
CA ALA A 54 5.02 3.36 9.36
C ALA A 54 5.94 3.16 8.15
N ILE A 55 7.20 2.77 8.37
CA ILE A 55 8.16 2.46 7.29
C ILE A 55 7.62 1.36 6.38
N GLN A 56 7.02 0.30 6.94
CA GLN A 56 6.43 -0.79 6.15
C GLN A 56 5.31 -0.32 5.24
N ILE A 57 4.43 0.57 5.72
CA ILE A 57 3.32 1.13 4.94
C ILE A 57 3.87 2.04 3.82
N PHE A 58 4.82 2.92 4.12
CA PHE A 58 5.43 3.79 3.10
C PHE A 58 6.17 2.98 2.03
N MET A 59 6.91 1.95 2.42
CA MET A 59 7.56 1.06 1.47
C MET A 59 6.55 0.35 0.56
N ALA A 60 5.41 -0.08 1.10
CA ALA A 60 4.37 -0.71 0.30
C ALA A 60 3.75 0.25 -0.73
N ILE A 61 3.50 1.50 -0.34
CA ILE A 61 2.96 2.54 -1.23
C ILE A 61 3.98 2.88 -2.33
N ILE A 62 5.26 3.07 -1.98
CA ILE A 62 6.32 3.31 -2.98
C ILE A 62 6.42 2.14 -3.97
N LEU A 63 6.30 0.91 -3.48
CA LEU A 63 6.31 -0.29 -4.32
C LEU A 63 5.10 -0.33 -5.26
N GLN A 64 3.93 0.06 -4.77
CA GLN A 64 2.72 0.20 -5.57
C GLN A 64 2.93 1.26 -6.66
N ASP A 65 3.32 2.47 -6.29
CA ASP A 65 3.50 3.58 -7.23
C ASP A 65 4.56 3.26 -8.28
N ALA A 66 5.70 2.69 -7.87
CA ALA A 66 6.75 2.23 -8.77
C ALA A 66 6.22 1.20 -9.78
N SER A 67 5.44 0.21 -9.32
CA SER A 67 4.86 -0.81 -10.21
C SER A 67 3.88 -0.19 -11.21
N THR A 68 3.06 0.76 -10.78
CA THR A 68 2.13 1.45 -11.69
C THR A 68 2.84 2.34 -12.70
N ALA A 69 3.92 3.02 -12.27
CA ALA A 69 4.75 3.83 -13.16
C ALA A 69 5.42 2.96 -14.22
N ILE A 70 5.93 1.77 -13.84
CA ILE A 70 6.51 0.82 -14.79
C ILE A 70 5.47 0.38 -15.83
N ILE A 71 4.25 0.02 -15.42
CA ILE A 71 3.18 -0.36 -16.36
C ILE A 71 2.88 0.78 -17.32
N LYS A 72 2.63 1.98 -16.79
CA LYS A 72 2.22 3.15 -17.59
C LYS A 72 3.29 3.61 -18.58
N CYS A 73 4.58 3.54 -18.21
CA CYS A 73 5.66 4.03 -19.05
C CYS A 73 6.18 3.00 -20.06
N TYR A 74 6.16 1.71 -19.72
CA TYR A 74 6.84 0.68 -20.54
C TYR A 74 5.90 -0.34 -21.18
N ILE A 75 4.73 -0.60 -20.60
CA ILE A 75 3.85 -1.69 -21.04
C ILE A 75 2.63 -1.14 -21.77
N LEU A 76 2.08 -0.03 -21.30
CA LEU A 76 0.83 0.53 -21.81
C LEU A 76 1.10 1.41 -23.05
N PRO A 77 0.55 1.08 -24.23
CA PRO A 77 0.53 2.01 -25.35
C PRO A 77 -0.35 3.23 -25.03
N ALA A 78 -0.08 4.38 -25.65
CA ALA A 78 -0.77 5.63 -25.38
C ALA A 78 -2.31 5.53 -25.57
N ASP A 79 -2.76 4.70 -26.52
CA ASP A 79 -4.17 4.50 -26.87
C ASP A 79 -4.69 3.14 -26.38
N ALA A 80 -4.22 2.65 -25.23
CA ALA A 80 -4.65 1.37 -24.70
C ALA A 80 -6.15 1.35 -24.33
N GLU A 81 -6.86 0.34 -24.83
CA GLU A 81 -8.25 0.08 -24.45
C GLU A 81 -8.40 -0.11 -22.93
N PRO A 82 -9.44 0.47 -22.30
CA PRO A 82 -9.59 0.44 -20.83
C PRO A 82 -9.72 -0.98 -20.28
N LEU A 83 -10.25 -1.93 -21.07
CA LEU A 83 -10.29 -3.34 -20.72
C LEU A 83 -8.89 -3.96 -20.60
N LEU A 84 -7.97 -3.60 -21.51
CA LEU A 84 -6.58 -4.06 -21.47
C LEU A 84 -5.88 -3.52 -20.21
N VAL A 85 -6.07 -2.23 -19.92
CA VAL A 85 -5.53 -1.59 -18.72
C VAL A 85 -6.01 -2.31 -17.45
N ASN A 86 -7.30 -2.59 -17.38
CA ASN A 86 -7.90 -3.32 -16.26
C ASN A 86 -7.30 -4.73 -16.10
N SER A 87 -7.17 -5.47 -17.21
CA SER A 87 -6.59 -6.82 -17.19
C SER A 87 -5.14 -6.85 -16.67
N LEU A 88 -4.34 -5.82 -17.00
CA LEU A 88 -2.97 -5.68 -16.50
C LEU A 88 -2.94 -5.40 -14.99
N TYR A 89 -3.83 -4.55 -14.48
CA TYR A 89 -3.93 -4.33 -13.03
C TYR A 89 -4.38 -5.58 -12.28
N PHE A 90 -5.31 -6.37 -12.82
CA PHE A 90 -5.66 -7.68 -12.26
C PHE A 90 -4.49 -8.67 -12.31
N GLY A 91 -3.72 -8.70 -13.40
CA GLY A 91 -2.51 -9.50 -13.49
C GLY A 91 -1.48 -9.11 -12.43
N LEU A 92 -1.27 -7.82 -12.20
CA LEU A 92 -0.33 -7.33 -11.21
C LEU A 92 -0.83 -7.55 -9.77
N LEU A 93 -2.14 -7.44 -9.52
CA LEU A 93 -2.78 -7.84 -8.26
C LEU A 93 -2.46 -9.31 -7.93
N LEU A 94 -2.69 -10.21 -8.89
CA LEU A 94 -2.41 -11.65 -8.72
C LEU A 94 -0.91 -11.89 -8.53
N GLY A 95 -0.06 -11.21 -9.30
CA GLY A 95 1.40 -11.27 -9.16
C GLY A 95 1.84 -10.91 -7.74
N TRP A 96 1.41 -9.76 -7.21
CA TRP A 96 1.73 -9.37 -5.83
C TRP A 96 1.17 -10.33 -4.78
N HIS A 97 -0.02 -10.89 -5.03
CA HIS A 97 -0.60 -11.89 -4.14
C HIS A 97 0.23 -13.19 -4.11
N THR A 98 0.73 -13.64 -5.27
CA THR A 98 1.64 -14.80 -5.34
C THR A 98 2.97 -14.53 -4.64
N VAL A 99 3.53 -13.32 -4.78
CA VAL A 99 4.75 -12.91 -4.08
C VAL A 99 4.55 -12.93 -2.57
N LEU A 100 3.41 -12.40 -2.09
CA LEU A 100 3.04 -12.46 -0.68
C LEU A 100 3.04 -13.91 -0.16
N HIS A 101 2.29 -14.81 -0.82
CA HIS A 101 2.21 -16.21 -0.37
C HIS A 101 3.56 -16.93 -0.44
N PHE A 102 4.33 -16.66 -1.49
CA PHE A 102 5.66 -17.23 -1.65
C PHE A 102 6.60 -16.79 -0.50
N VAL A 103 6.65 -15.50 -0.20
CA VAL A 103 7.48 -14.97 0.89
C VAL A 103 7.02 -15.51 2.24
N LEU A 104 5.71 -15.63 2.47
CA LEU A 104 5.17 -16.24 3.69
C LEU A 104 5.56 -17.72 3.79
N ALA A 105 5.51 -18.49 2.70
CA ALA A 105 5.89 -19.90 2.68
C ALA A 105 7.40 -20.08 2.97
N VAL A 106 8.24 -19.22 2.42
CA VAL A 106 9.70 -19.21 2.65
C VAL A 106 10.01 -18.82 4.10
N THR A 107 9.39 -17.76 4.62
CA THR A 107 9.65 -17.25 5.98
C THR A 107 9.11 -18.16 7.07
N CYS A 108 8.00 -18.87 6.83
CA CYS A 108 7.51 -19.93 7.74
C CYS A 108 8.45 -21.15 7.82
N GLY A 109 9.43 -21.28 6.92
CA GLY A 109 10.29 -22.46 6.86
C GLY A 109 9.55 -23.71 6.35
N VAL A 110 8.49 -23.53 5.55
CA VAL A 110 7.83 -24.66 4.88
C VAL A 110 8.75 -25.23 3.80
N HIS A 111 9.42 -24.35 3.06
CA HIS A 111 10.36 -24.71 1.98
C HIS A 111 11.85 -24.58 2.37
N CYS A 112 12.16 -24.04 3.55
CA CYS A 112 13.53 -23.78 4.01
C CYS A 112 13.80 -24.40 5.38
N ARG A 113 15.07 -24.41 5.82
CA ARG A 113 15.43 -24.93 7.16
C ARG A 113 14.59 -24.26 8.25
N LYS A 114 14.12 -25.07 9.21
CA LYS A 114 13.34 -24.59 10.36
C LYS A 114 14.05 -23.39 11.01
N PRO A 115 13.32 -22.28 11.30
CA PRO A 115 13.91 -21.08 11.84
C PRO A 115 14.49 -21.34 13.25
N LYS A 116 15.68 -20.78 13.52
CA LYS A 116 16.40 -20.97 14.79
C LYS A 116 15.66 -20.34 15.99
N CYS A 117 14.86 -19.30 15.77
CA CYS A 117 14.15 -18.58 16.81
C CYS A 117 12.72 -18.21 16.36
N PRO A 118 11.67 -18.65 17.08
CA PRO A 118 10.28 -18.40 16.69
C PRO A 118 9.89 -16.92 16.73
N ARG A 119 10.51 -16.14 17.65
CA ARG A 119 10.24 -14.70 17.77
C ARG A 119 10.70 -13.92 16.53
N SER A 120 11.89 -14.23 16.01
CA SER A 120 12.40 -13.59 14.79
C SER A 120 11.58 -13.98 13.55
N MET A 121 11.14 -15.24 13.48
CA MET A 121 10.21 -15.68 12.43
C MET A 121 8.91 -14.87 12.46
N ALA A 122 8.27 -14.72 13.64
CA ALA A 122 7.03 -13.97 13.77
C ALA A 122 7.18 -12.49 13.38
N LEU A 123 8.30 -11.86 13.74
CA LEU A 123 8.62 -10.47 13.36
C LEU A 123 8.79 -10.32 11.84
N ASN A 124 9.56 -11.21 11.20
CA ASN A 124 9.75 -11.19 9.75
C ASN A 124 8.43 -11.46 9.02
N LEU A 125 7.64 -12.41 9.51
CA LEU A 125 6.36 -12.75 8.93
C LEU A 125 5.41 -11.55 8.97
N LYS A 126 5.32 -10.86 10.11
CA LYS A 126 4.53 -9.63 10.25
C LYS A 126 5.01 -8.53 9.30
N CYS A 127 6.32 -8.32 9.21
CA CYS A 127 6.92 -7.31 8.33
C CYS A 127 6.54 -7.55 6.86
N TRP A 128 6.84 -8.74 6.35
CA TRP A 128 6.58 -9.07 4.94
C TRP A 128 5.09 -9.17 4.61
N ALA A 129 4.27 -9.70 5.53
CA ALA A 129 2.82 -9.75 5.35
C ALA A 129 2.21 -8.36 5.18
N VAL A 130 2.61 -7.40 6.03
CA VAL A 130 2.11 -6.02 5.96
C VAL A 130 2.57 -5.36 4.66
N THR A 131 3.85 -5.46 4.31
CA THR A 131 4.39 -4.79 3.12
C THR A 131 3.75 -5.31 1.82
N TYR A 132 3.76 -6.62 1.58
CA TYR A 132 3.17 -7.17 0.35
C TYR A 132 1.65 -7.18 0.37
N GLY A 133 1.03 -7.26 1.54
CA GLY A 133 -0.42 -7.18 1.70
C GLY A 133 -0.93 -5.81 1.26
N MET A 134 -0.25 -4.75 1.70
CA MET A 134 -0.57 -3.38 1.30
C MET A 134 -0.27 -3.13 -0.19
N ALA A 135 0.83 -3.65 -0.73
CA ALA A 135 1.12 -3.54 -2.17
C ALA A 135 0.04 -4.23 -3.03
N SER A 136 -0.39 -5.44 -2.64
CA SER A 136 -1.47 -6.17 -3.31
C SER A 136 -2.81 -5.42 -3.19
N ALA A 137 -3.14 -4.90 -2.01
CA ALA A 137 -4.34 -4.09 -1.79
C ALA A 137 -4.36 -2.82 -2.67
N GLY A 138 -3.21 -2.17 -2.83
CA GLY A 138 -3.03 -1.03 -3.73
C GLY A 138 -3.35 -1.35 -5.19
N MET A 139 -2.88 -2.49 -5.69
CA MET A 139 -3.25 -2.96 -7.04
C MET A 139 -4.72 -3.34 -7.14
N GLY A 140 -5.27 -3.96 -6.10
CA GLY A 140 -6.69 -4.28 -6.03
C GLY A 140 -7.54 -3.03 -6.15
N LYS A 141 -7.19 -1.95 -5.44
CA LYS A 141 -7.87 -0.66 -5.56
C LYS A 141 -7.88 -0.17 -7.01
N LEU A 142 -6.74 -0.21 -7.69
CA LEU A 142 -6.64 0.27 -9.08
C LEU A 142 -7.45 -0.59 -10.04
N ALA A 143 -7.34 -1.92 -9.95
CA ALA A 143 -8.09 -2.86 -10.77
C ALA A 143 -9.61 -2.67 -10.58
N TRP A 144 -10.08 -2.63 -9.33
CA TRP A 144 -11.51 -2.45 -9.06
C TRP A 144 -12.00 -1.05 -9.42
N SER A 145 -11.18 -0.01 -9.25
CA SER A 145 -11.53 1.35 -9.67
C SER A 145 -11.72 1.42 -11.19
N THR A 146 -10.77 0.90 -11.98
CA THR A 146 -10.90 0.91 -13.45
C THR A 146 -12.07 0.07 -13.93
N LEU A 147 -12.35 -1.03 -13.23
CA LEU A 147 -13.50 -1.86 -13.53
C LEU A 147 -14.82 -1.17 -13.19
N GLN A 148 -14.86 -0.41 -12.09
CA GLN A 148 -16.02 0.41 -11.73
C GLN A 148 -16.25 1.51 -12.79
N ASP A 149 -15.19 2.17 -13.25
CA ASP A 149 -15.29 3.19 -14.30
C ASP A 149 -15.84 2.60 -15.61
N LEU A 150 -15.47 1.36 -15.95
CA LEU A 150 -15.99 0.63 -17.12
C LEU A 150 -17.49 0.30 -17.04
N PHE A 151 -18.02 0.11 -15.83
CA PHE A 151 -19.41 -0.31 -15.59
C PHE A 151 -20.28 0.77 -14.97
N GLN A 152 -19.83 2.03 -14.97
CA GLN A 152 -20.53 3.14 -14.32
C GLN A 152 -21.95 3.35 -14.89
N ASP A 153 -22.16 3.04 -16.16
CA ASP A 153 -23.46 3.17 -16.83
C ASP A 153 -24.45 2.03 -16.49
N ASN A 154 -23.98 0.93 -15.91
CA ASN A 154 -24.81 -0.22 -15.59
C ASN A 154 -24.85 -0.48 -14.07
N LEU A 155 -25.85 0.11 -13.41
CA LEU A 155 -26.08 0.02 -11.97
C LEU A 155 -26.06 -1.43 -11.44
N MET A 156 -26.60 -2.38 -12.23
CA MET A 156 -26.65 -3.79 -11.84
C MET A 156 -25.26 -4.44 -11.88
N ALA A 157 -24.43 -4.10 -12.88
CA ALA A 157 -23.06 -4.58 -12.96
C ALA A 157 -22.20 -3.96 -11.84
N ALA A 158 -22.37 -2.66 -11.58
CA ALA A 158 -21.73 -1.96 -10.47
C ALA A 158 -22.07 -2.57 -9.10
N ALA A 159 -23.31 -3.01 -8.88
CA ALA A 159 -23.74 -3.64 -7.63
C ALA A 159 -23.24 -5.09 -7.46
N LEU A 160 -23.02 -5.83 -8.55
CA LEU A 160 -22.54 -7.22 -8.52
C LEU A 160 -21.01 -7.33 -8.42
N LEU A 161 -20.28 -6.29 -8.82
CA LEU A 161 -18.81 -6.23 -8.80
C LEU A 161 -18.18 -6.54 -7.42
N PRO A 162 -18.67 -5.98 -6.30
CA PRO A 162 -18.15 -6.30 -4.96
C PRO A 162 -18.35 -7.77 -4.60
N LEU A 163 -19.47 -8.38 -5.00
CA LEU A 163 -19.76 -9.79 -4.74
C LEU A 163 -18.83 -10.71 -5.54
N ALA A 164 -18.59 -10.37 -6.81
CA ALA A 164 -17.62 -11.09 -7.65
C ALA A 164 -16.19 -10.96 -7.10
N ALA A 165 -15.80 -9.76 -6.64
CA ALA A 165 -14.51 -9.52 -6.00
C ALA A 165 -14.31 -10.39 -4.75
N PHE A 166 -15.33 -10.43 -3.89
CA PHE A 166 -15.31 -11.23 -2.66
C PHE A 166 -15.24 -12.72 -2.98
N GLY A 167 -16.01 -13.19 -3.97
CA GLY A 167 -15.98 -14.57 -4.43
C GLY A 167 -14.63 -14.99 -5.01
N ALA A 168 -14.00 -14.14 -5.82
CA ALA A 168 -12.67 -14.40 -6.38
C ALA A 168 -11.60 -14.49 -5.28
N PHE A 169 -11.64 -13.58 -4.30
CA PHE A 169 -10.72 -13.59 -3.17
C PHE A 169 -10.90 -14.84 -2.30
N TRP A 170 -12.15 -15.22 -2.03
CA TRP A 170 -12.48 -16.43 -1.28
C TRP A 170 -12.06 -17.71 -2.01
N GLY A 171 -12.29 -17.78 -3.32
CA GLY A 171 -11.89 -18.90 -4.17
C GLY A 171 -10.38 -19.11 -4.20
N MET A 172 -9.61 -18.02 -4.27
CA MET A 172 -8.14 -18.07 -4.21
C MET A 172 -7.65 -18.60 -2.87
N PHE A 173 -8.24 -18.14 -1.76
CA PHE A 173 -7.98 -18.68 -0.42
C PHE A 173 -8.25 -20.18 -0.35
N TYR A 174 -9.39 -20.62 -0.89
CA TYR A 174 -9.79 -22.02 -0.86
C TYR A 174 -8.80 -22.91 -1.63
N CYS A 175 -8.40 -22.49 -2.84
CA CYS A 175 -7.37 -23.18 -3.63
C CYS A 175 -6.07 -23.35 -2.85
N PHE A 176 -5.58 -22.28 -2.22
CA PHE A 176 -4.36 -22.34 -1.42
C PHE A 176 -4.48 -23.26 -0.19
N THR A 177 -5.65 -23.29 0.46
CA THR A 177 -5.87 -24.20 1.59
C THR A 177 -5.99 -25.66 1.16
N SER A 178 -6.49 -25.95 -0.06
CA SER A 178 -6.62 -27.32 -0.57
C SER A 178 -5.30 -27.94 -1.04
N LEU A 179 -4.27 -27.12 -1.25
CA LEU A 179 -2.91 -27.54 -1.63
C LEU A 179 -2.07 -28.02 -0.42
N ARG A 180 -2.67 -28.15 0.77
CA ARG A 180 -2.08 -28.76 1.97
C ARG A 180 -2.73 -30.10 2.28
#